data_AF-A0A0A5I2Y7-F1
#
_entry.id   AF-A0A0A5I2Y7-F1
#
_cell.length_a   1.000
_cell.length_b   1.000
_cell.length_c   1.000
_cell.angle_alpha   90.00
_cell.angle_beta   90.00
_cell.angle_gamma   90.00
#
_symmetry.space_group_name_H-M   'P 1'
#
loop_
_entity.id
_entity.type
_entity.pdbx_description
1 polymer ?
#
loop_
_entity_poly.entity_id
_entity_poly.type
_entity_poly.pdbx_seq_one_letter_code
_entity_poly.pdbx_strand_id
1 'polypeptide(L)'
;MDLKLIENENELRITIYNGVCLNEYQDLAKRWNEMLSFVHHELLDYIHDDSLCFDDSEDSFPVRSKLTGNYYINSVSYINHVNPVGYQIMIETRLTEHIPTGEDDYLGLEVTLFTRSVNHNFEVWSIDSSSI
;
A
#
# COMPACT_ATOMS: atom_id res chain seq x y z
N MET A 1 -8.65 0.03 15.87
CA MET A 1 -7.23 -0.38 15.88
C MET A 1 -6.45 0.67 15.13
N ASP A 2 -5.36 1.19 15.69
CA ASP A 2 -4.48 2.13 14.98
C ASP A 2 -3.42 1.35 14.20
N LEU A 3 -2.99 1.89 13.05
CA LEU A 3 -1.91 1.32 12.25
C LEU A 3 -0.58 2.00 12.54
N LYS A 4 0.50 1.23 12.48
CA LYS A 4 1.87 1.71 12.64
C LYS A 4 2.74 1.24 11.49
N LEU A 5 3.33 2.19 10.77
CA LEU A 5 4.37 1.90 9.78
C LEU A 5 5.65 1.45 10.49
N ILE A 6 6.15 0.26 10.15
CA ILE A 6 7.43 -0.28 10.60
C ILE A 6 8.39 -0.42 9.42
N GLU A 7 9.68 -0.59 9.71
CA GLU A 7 10.68 -0.86 8.69
C GLU A 7 10.49 -2.26 8.11
N ASN A 8 10.67 -2.39 6.80
CA ASN A 8 10.75 -3.69 6.15
C ASN A 8 12.16 -4.25 6.39
N GLU A 9 12.26 -5.40 7.04
CA GLU A 9 13.54 -6.10 7.23
C GLU A 9 14.12 -6.60 5.89
N ASN A 10 13.27 -6.77 4.89
CA ASN A 10 13.66 -7.00 3.51
C ASN A 10 13.83 -5.65 2.79
N GLU A 11 14.86 -5.52 1.95
CA GLU A 11 15.06 -4.29 1.18
C GLU A 11 13.81 -3.94 0.34
N LEU A 12 13.34 -2.69 0.47
CA LEU A 12 12.20 -2.17 -0.29
C LEU A 12 12.44 -2.34 -1.79
N ARG A 13 11.50 -3.00 -2.47
CA ARG A 13 11.60 -3.21 -3.93
C ARG A 13 10.97 -2.05 -4.68
N ILE A 14 11.78 -1.35 -5.48
CA ILE A 14 11.33 -0.26 -6.35
C ILE A 14 11.44 -0.70 -7.81
N THR A 15 10.31 -0.68 -8.52
CA THR A 15 10.25 -0.99 -9.96
C THR A 15 9.84 0.26 -10.74
N ILE A 16 10.60 0.57 -11.78
CA ILE A 16 10.30 1.67 -12.70
C ILE A 16 10.05 1.06 -14.07
N TYR A 17 8.81 1.16 -14.54
CA TYR A 17 8.42 0.62 -15.84
C TYR A 17 8.77 1.58 -16.98
N ASN A 18 8.85 1.02 -18.20
CA ASN A 18 9.14 1.79 -19.41
C ASN A 18 8.18 2.98 -19.55
N GLY A 19 8.76 4.16 -19.77
CA GLY A 19 8.01 5.41 -19.96
C GLY A 19 8.15 6.40 -18.81
N VAL A 20 8.65 5.99 -17.64
CA VAL A 20 9.05 6.92 -16.57
C VAL A 20 10.55 7.16 -16.67
N CYS A 21 10.97 8.40 -16.91
CA CYS A 21 12.40 8.74 -16.90
C CYS A 21 12.91 9.00 -15.47
N LEU A 22 14.24 9.00 -15.30
CA LEU A 22 14.87 9.16 -13.99
C LEU A 22 14.46 10.46 -13.27
N ASN A 23 14.36 11.57 -13.99
CA ASN A 23 13.98 12.86 -13.40
C ASN A 23 12.53 12.84 -12.91
N GLU A 24 11.61 12.25 -13.68
CA GLU A 24 10.20 12.14 -13.29
C GLU A 24 10.04 11.26 -12.05
N TYR A 25 10.74 10.12 -12.02
CA TYR A 25 10.81 9.28 -10.82
C TYR A 25 11.34 10.06 -9.61
N GLN A 26 12.44 10.79 -9.75
CA GLN A 26 13.03 11.58 -8.67
C GLN A 26 12.07 12.66 -8.15
N ASP A 27 11.31 13.30 -9.04
CA ASP A 27 10.33 14.32 -8.67
C ASP A 27 9.13 13.71 -7.94
N LEU A 28 8.65 12.53 -8.37
CA LEU A 28 7.62 11.78 -7.66
C LEU A 28 8.14 11.29 -6.28
N ALA A 29 9.35 10.76 -6.22
CA ALA A 29 9.95 10.24 -5.00
C ALA A 29 10.17 11.32 -3.92
N LYS A 30 10.38 12.59 -4.30
CA LYS A 30 10.41 13.72 -3.34
C LYS A 30 9.09 13.88 -2.57
N ARG A 31 7.99 13.36 -3.10
CA ARG A 31 6.65 13.42 -2.52
C ARG A 31 6.27 12.14 -1.78
N TRP A 32 7.26 11.34 -1.38
CA TRP A 32 7.07 10.07 -0.67
C TRP A 32 6.16 10.18 0.56
N ASN A 33 6.37 11.18 1.42
CA ASN A 33 5.55 11.38 2.62
C ASN A 33 4.08 11.68 2.30
N GLU A 34 3.83 12.37 1.18
CA GLU A 34 2.46 12.65 0.71
C GLU A 34 1.81 11.34 0.26
N MET A 35 2.49 10.55 -0.58
CA MET A 35 1.99 9.23 -1.02
C MET A 35 1.71 8.31 0.18
N LEU A 36 2.63 8.25 1.15
CA LEU A 36 2.44 7.48 2.37
C LEU A 36 1.25 7.93 3.20
N SER A 37 0.91 9.23 3.21
CA SER A 37 -0.28 9.70 3.93
C SER A 37 -1.57 9.20 3.31
N PHE A 38 -1.66 9.13 1.97
CA PHE A 38 -2.79 8.49 1.29
C PHE A 38 -2.84 7.01 1.60
N VAL A 39 -1.72 6.29 1.44
CA VAL A 39 -1.65 4.85 1.73
C VAL A 39 -2.11 4.57 3.16
N HIS A 40 -1.56 5.27 4.15
CA HIS A 40 -1.92 5.05 5.55
C HIS A 40 -3.42 5.24 5.82
N HIS A 41 -4.02 6.26 5.20
CA HIS A 41 -5.46 6.51 5.33
C HIS A 41 -6.29 5.38 4.70
N GLU A 42 -5.96 4.96 3.47
CA GLU A 42 -6.68 3.88 2.78
C GLU A 42 -6.56 2.54 3.52
N LEU A 43 -5.40 2.24 4.09
CA LEU A 43 -5.23 1.04 4.91
C LEU A 43 -6.10 1.09 6.16
N LEU A 44 -6.14 2.23 6.86
CA LEU A 44 -6.98 2.43 8.04
C LEU A 44 -8.47 2.26 7.70
N ASP A 45 -8.92 2.90 6.62
CA ASP A 45 -10.30 2.82 6.17
C ASP A 45 -10.67 1.37 5.80
N TYR A 46 -9.80 0.66 5.09
CA TYR A 46 -10.00 -0.76 4.75
C TYR A 46 -10.17 -1.65 5.99
N ILE A 47 -9.26 -1.54 6.98
CA ILE A 47 -9.32 -2.41 8.15
C ILE A 47 -10.50 -2.09 9.07
N HIS A 48 -11.07 -0.88 9.02
CA HIS A 48 -12.25 -0.50 9.81
C HIS A 48 -13.56 -0.73 9.09
N ASP A 49 -13.54 -1.12 7.82
CA ASP A 49 -14.73 -1.52 7.08
C ASP A 49 -15.10 -2.97 7.40
N ASP A 50 -16.22 -3.18 8.10
CA ASP A 50 -16.73 -4.50 8.50
C ASP A 50 -17.14 -5.39 7.30
N SER A 51 -17.30 -4.81 6.11
CA SER A 51 -17.57 -5.57 4.87
C SER A 51 -16.31 -6.07 4.17
N LEU A 52 -15.14 -5.51 4.52
CA LEU A 52 -13.84 -5.84 3.93
C LEU A 52 -12.88 -6.53 4.91
N CYS A 53 -13.01 -6.27 6.22
CA CYS A 53 -12.19 -6.85 7.27
C CYS A 53 -13.07 -7.30 8.43
N PHE A 54 -13.14 -8.61 8.64
CA PHE A 54 -14.18 -9.24 9.45
C PHE A 54 -13.74 -9.42 10.92
N ASP A 55 -14.65 -9.33 11.88
CA ASP A 55 -14.28 -9.44 13.30
C ASP A 55 -13.99 -10.87 13.76
N ASP A 56 -14.83 -11.84 13.38
CA ASP A 56 -14.60 -13.26 13.68
C ASP A 56 -15.56 -14.16 12.90
N SER A 57 -15.04 -14.93 11.93
CA SER A 57 -15.75 -16.07 11.35
C SER A 57 -14.76 -17.03 10.69
N GLU A 58 -14.97 -18.32 10.85
CA GLU A 58 -14.04 -19.38 10.40
C GLU A 58 -13.75 -19.37 8.89
N ASP A 59 -14.67 -18.84 8.08
CA ASP A 59 -14.58 -18.83 6.61
C ASP A 59 -14.29 -17.45 6.00
N SER A 60 -13.98 -16.43 6.82
CA SER A 60 -13.71 -15.08 6.30
C SER A 60 -12.24 -14.69 6.36
N PHE A 61 -11.82 -13.89 5.39
CA PHE A 61 -10.50 -13.30 5.31
C PHE A 61 -10.59 -11.90 4.70
N PRO A 62 -9.85 -10.90 5.21
CA PRO A 62 -9.02 -10.93 6.42
C PRO A 62 -9.83 -10.82 7.71
N VAL A 63 -9.28 -11.34 8.82
CA VAL A 63 -9.86 -11.23 10.16
C VAL A 63 -9.13 -10.15 10.96
N ARG A 64 -9.85 -9.11 11.36
CA ARG A 64 -9.32 -7.92 12.04
C ARG A 64 -8.62 -8.24 13.35
N SER A 65 -9.17 -9.16 14.13
CA SER A 65 -8.63 -9.55 15.44
C SER A 65 -7.27 -10.26 15.36
N LYS A 66 -6.85 -10.72 14.18
CA LYS A 66 -5.52 -11.31 13.96
C LYS A 66 -4.43 -10.27 13.70
N LEU A 67 -4.80 -9.09 13.20
CA LEU A 67 -3.85 -8.03 12.85
C LEU A 67 -3.14 -7.50 14.11
N THR A 68 -1.83 -7.31 14.02
CA THR A 68 -1.01 -6.70 15.10
C THR A 68 -1.19 -5.18 15.19
N GLY A 69 -1.65 -4.57 14.09
CA GLY A 69 -1.62 -3.13 13.87
C GLY A 69 -0.33 -2.61 13.22
N ASN A 70 0.67 -3.47 12.98
CA ASN A 70 1.86 -3.10 12.22
C ASN A 70 1.66 -3.33 10.72
N TYR A 71 2.29 -2.48 9.91
CA TYR A 71 2.44 -2.72 8.49
C TYR A 71 3.76 -2.16 7.96
N TYR A 72 4.23 -2.68 6.83
CA TYR A 72 5.39 -2.14 6.12
C TYR A 72 5.14 -2.05 4.62
N ILE A 73 5.98 -1.28 3.92
CA ILE A 73 5.95 -1.20 2.46
C ILE A 73 6.82 -2.31 1.88
N ASN A 74 6.19 -3.21 1.13
CA ASN A 74 6.88 -4.33 0.49
C ASN A 74 7.48 -3.94 -0.86
N SER A 75 6.68 -3.26 -1.69
CA SER A 75 7.11 -2.86 -3.01
C SER A 75 6.44 -1.57 -3.48
N VAL A 76 7.10 -0.87 -4.40
CA VAL A 76 6.57 0.31 -5.08
C VAL A 76 6.87 0.22 -6.57
N SER A 77 5.85 0.46 -7.37
CA SER A 77 5.93 0.45 -8.83
C SER A 77 5.51 1.79 -9.42
N TYR A 78 6.32 2.33 -10.33
CA TYR A 78 6.03 3.57 -11.07
C TYR A 78 5.80 3.26 -12.54
N ILE A 79 4.65 3.70 -13.07
CA ILE A 79 4.23 3.45 -14.45
C ILE A 79 3.79 4.76 -15.08
N ASN A 80 4.27 5.04 -16.30
CA ASN A 80 3.72 6.11 -17.12
C ASN A 80 2.45 5.59 -17.80
N HIS A 81 1.33 6.24 -17.51
CA HIS A 81 0.01 5.86 -17.97
C HIS A 81 -0.42 6.76 -19.13
N VAL A 82 -0.96 6.16 -20.20
CA VAL A 82 -1.26 6.88 -21.45
C VAL A 82 -2.73 7.26 -21.62
N ASN A 83 -3.65 6.66 -20.86
CA ASN A 83 -5.08 7.04 -20.87
C ASN A 83 -5.82 6.63 -19.58
N PRO A 84 -6.00 7.53 -18.59
CA PRO A 84 -5.64 8.94 -18.64
C PRO A 84 -4.11 9.14 -18.65
N VAL A 85 -3.66 10.25 -19.24
CA VAL A 85 -2.25 10.62 -19.26
C VAL A 85 -1.80 11.02 -17.86
N GLY A 86 -0.77 10.36 -17.34
CA GLY A 86 -0.20 10.65 -16.03
C GLY A 86 0.71 9.53 -15.54
N TYR A 87 0.84 9.44 -14.22
CA TYR A 87 1.65 8.43 -13.54
C TYR A 87 0.76 7.62 -12.64
N GLN A 88 0.86 6.30 -12.76
CA GLN A 88 0.29 5.35 -11.82
C GLN A 88 1.41 4.88 -10.88
N ILE A 89 1.14 4.91 -9.58
CA ILE A 89 2.06 4.48 -8.53
C ILE A 89 1.33 3.41 -7.72
N MET A 90 1.83 2.18 -7.74
CA MET A 90 1.26 1.06 -6.99
C MET A 90 2.16 0.82 -5.78
N ILE A 91 1.59 0.90 -4.58
CA ILE A 91 2.31 0.74 -3.32
C ILE A 91 1.74 -0.48 -2.62
N GLU A 92 2.50 -1.56 -2.61
CA GLU A 92 2.14 -2.80 -1.94
C GLU A 92 2.61 -2.78 -0.49
N THR A 93 1.68 -3.07 0.41
CA THR A 93 1.91 -3.10 1.85
C THR A 93 1.60 -4.48 2.41
N ARG A 94 2.19 -4.76 3.57
CA ARG A 94 2.04 -6.01 4.30
C ARG A 94 1.65 -5.69 5.71
N LEU A 95 0.47 -6.14 6.13
CA LEU A 95 0.01 -6.09 7.51
C LEU A 95 0.31 -7.43 8.17
N THR A 96 0.77 -7.39 9.42
CA THR A 96 1.22 -8.58 10.12
C THR A 96 0.16 -9.14 11.08
N GLU A 97 0.27 -10.43 11.39
CA GLU A 97 -0.43 -11.09 12.49
C GLU A 97 0.53 -11.61 13.56
N HIS A 98 0.00 -11.84 14.77
CA HIS A 98 0.78 -12.51 15.82
C HIS A 98 0.81 -14.02 15.59
N ILE A 99 2.02 -14.56 15.46
CA ILE A 99 2.27 -16.00 15.43
C ILE A 99 3.04 -16.42 16.70
N PRO A 100 3.07 -17.71 17.07
CA PRO A 100 3.74 -18.15 18.31
C PRO A 100 5.22 -17.76 18.43
N THR A 101 5.91 -17.54 17.31
CA THR A 101 7.33 -17.18 17.25
C THR A 101 7.60 -15.70 17.02
N GLY A 102 6.58 -14.85 16.91
CA GLY A 102 6.74 -13.42 16.63
C GLY A 102 5.58 -12.82 15.82
N GLU A 103 5.93 -12.12 14.74
CA GLU A 103 4.97 -11.58 13.77
C GLU A 103 5.29 -12.14 12.39
N ASP A 104 4.26 -12.31 11.55
CA ASP A 104 4.38 -12.76 10.17
C ASP A 104 3.40 -12.00 9.26
N ASP A 105 3.66 -12.00 7.96
CA ASP A 105 2.78 -11.40 6.95
C ASP A 105 1.41 -12.09 6.94
N TYR A 106 0.35 -11.30 6.94
CA TYR A 106 -1.02 -11.83 6.98
C TYR A 106 -1.89 -11.30 5.84
N LEU A 107 -1.89 -9.99 5.65
CA LEU A 107 -2.73 -9.31 4.66
C LEU A 107 -1.88 -8.39 3.79
N GLY A 108 -1.95 -8.60 2.48
CA GLY A 108 -1.39 -7.70 1.48
C GLY A 108 -2.43 -6.69 1.04
N LEU A 109 -2.10 -5.39 1.09
CA LEU A 109 -2.93 -4.33 0.52
C LEU A 109 -2.10 -3.50 -0.45
N GLU A 110 -2.53 -3.44 -1.70
CA GLU A 110 -1.92 -2.59 -2.73
C GLU A 110 -2.79 -1.37 -2.96
N VAL A 111 -2.23 -0.18 -2.72
CA VAL A 111 -2.90 1.09 -2.99
C VAL A 111 -2.38 1.65 -4.31
N THR A 112 -3.29 1.90 -5.25
CA THR A 112 -2.96 2.53 -6.52
C THR A 112 -3.25 4.02 -6.45
N LEU A 113 -2.20 4.82 -6.55
CA LEU A 113 -2.27 6.28 -6.69
C LEU A 113 -2.10 6.68 -8.15
N PHE A 114 -2.72 7.80 -8.51
CA PHE A 114 -2.52 8.43 -9.81
C PHE A 114 -2.23 9.92 -9.67
N THR A 115 -1.40 10.44 -10.57
CA THR A 115 -1.25 11.88 -10.74
C THR A 115 -1.05 12.25 -12.21
N ARG A 116 -1.70 13.35 -12.64
CA ARG A 116 -1.65 13.81 -14.04
C ARG A 116 -0.28 14.33 -14.47
N SER A 117 0.54 14.77 -13.52
CA SER A 117 1.93 15.17 -13.73
C SER A 117 2.70 15.10 -12.41
N VAL A 118 4.03 15.15 -12.44
CA VAL A 118 4.88 15.04 -11.24
C VAL A 118 4.56 16.07 -10.14
N ASN A 119 3.93 17.20 -10.50
CA ASN A 119 3.56 18.29 -9.59
C ASN A 119 2.05 18.37 -9.30
N HIS A 120 1.23 17.49 -9.87
CA HIS A 120 -0.22 17.51 -9.64
C HIS A 120 -0.59 16.67 -8.41
N ASN A 121 -1.75 16.95 -7.81
CA ASN A 121 -2.22 16.18 -6.65
C ASN A 121 -2.36 14.70 -6.99
N PHE A 122 -2.14 13.84 -5.99
CA PHE A 122 -2.46 12.43 -6.10
C PHE A 122 -3.96 12.19 -5.92
N GLU A 123 -4.47 11.22 -6.65
CA GLU A 123 -5.81 10.66 -6.53
C GLU A 123 -5.64 9.18 -6.16
N VAL A 124 -6.43 8.67 -5.22
CA VAL A 124 -6.53 7.22 -4.98
C VAL A 124 -7.45 6.63 -6.04
N TRP A 125 -6.96 5.62 -6.76
CA TRP A 125 -7.72 4.93 -7.79
C TRP A 125 -8.31 3.61 -7.31
N SER A 126 -7.55 2.83 -6.56
CA SER A 126 -8.01 1.55 -6.01
C SER A 126 -7.20 1.14 -4.78
N ILE A 127 -7.80 0.21 -4.05
CA ILE A 127 -7.13 -0.63 -3.07
C ILE A 127 -7.49 -2.08 -3.36
N ASP A 128 -6.48 -2.93 -3.50
CA ASP A 128 -6.64 -4.34 -3.83
C ASP A 128 -6.02 -5.21 -2.73
N SER A 129 -6.77 -6.23 -2.28
CA SER A 129 -6.36 -7.10 -1.17
C SER A 129 -5.88 -8.46 -1.63
N SER A 130 -4.90 -9.03 -0.92
CA SER A 130 -4.39 -10.39 -1.16
C SER A 130 -4.10 -11.12 0.15
N SER A 131 -4.35 -12.43 0.15
CA SER A 131 -3.81 -13.35 1.16
C SER A 131 -2.36 -13.67 0.83
N ILE A 132 -1.53 -13.87 1.85
CA ILE A 132 -0.09 -14.11 1.73
C ILE A 132 0.24 -15.53 2.19
#